data_AF-A0A959KWC6-F1
#
_entry.id   AF-A0A959KWC6-F1
#
_cell.length_a   1.000
_cell.length_b   1.000
_cell.length_c   1.000
_cell.angle_alpha   90.00
_cell.angle_beta   90.00
_cell.angle_gamma   90.00
#
_symmetry.space_group_name_H-M   'P 1'
#
loop_
_entity.id
_entity.type
_entity.pdbx_description
1 polymer ?
#
loop_
_entity_poly.entity_id
_entity_poly.type
_entity_poly.pdbx_seq_one_letter_code
_entity_poly.pdbx_strand_id
1 'polypeptide(L)'
;MKRSFAILLLLCGLASVAPGQKVTVSEPISIRNDIAFDLIGDLRGQFLLFREQVDGFEVQGFDEQMKLSWSKEIDFQRRRPQIMSVVGNDDHFFVTFTHKESGTTLLRTHCFDPGANLVDTINITDLGSAYFNIPLRSLLSEDKNILVIYRILRQKEIHAMAVNLRERRVLWETLFAPEDMVLQRDYSYFLVDNSGNLFFILEKEN
;
A
#
# COMPACT_ATOMS: atom_id res chain seq x y z
N MET A 1 28.09 -38.36 -41.45
CA MET A 1 28.57 -36.99 -41.20
C MET A 1 27.61 -35.89 -41.69
N LYS A 2 27.12 -35.90 -42.94
CA LYS A 2 26.23 -34.82 -43.45
C LYS A 2 24.86 -34.68 -42.73
N ARG A 3 24.25 -35.78 -42.27
CA ARG A 3 22.96 -35.78 -41.54
C ARG A 3 23.07 -35.22 -40.11
N SER A 4 24.17 -35.47 -39.42
CA SER A 4 24.43 -34.96 -38.06
C SER A 4 24.69 -33.46 -38.05
N PHE A 5 25.27 -32.91 -39.14
CA PHE A 5 25.52 -31.48 -39.30
C PHE A 5 24.22 -30.68 -39.51
N ALA A 6 23.25 -31.27 -40.23
CA ALA A 6 21.94 -30.65 -40.44
C ALA A 6 21.11 -30.54 -39.15
N ILE A 7 21.21 -31.52 -38.25
CA ILE A 7 20.51 -31.52 -36.96
C ILE A 7 21.10 -30.44 -36.02
N LEU A 8 22.42 -30.26 -36.02
CA LEU A 8 23.09 -29.23 -35.22
C LEU A 8 22.70 -27.81 -35.68
N LEU A 9 22.57 -27.59 -37.00
CA LEU A 9 22.12 -26.33 -37.58
C LEU A 9 20.65 -26.01 -37.27
N LEU A 10 19.79 -27.04 -37.20
CA LEU A 10 18.38 -26.89 -36.83
C LEU A 10 18.21 -26.52 -35.34
N LEU A 11 19.03 -27.09 -34.47
CA LEU A 11 19.05 -26.80 -33.02
C LEU A 11 19.59 -25.40 -32.69
N CYS A 12 20.58 -24.89 -33.45
CA CYS A 12 21.05 -23.50 -33.29
C CYS A 12 20.07 -22.45 -33.83
N GLY A 13 19.24 -22.78 -34.83
CA GLY A 13 18.26 -21.85 -35.41
C GLY A 13 17.02 -21.60 -34.55
N LEU A 14 16.70 -22.49 -33.60
CA LEU A 14 15.56 -22.35 -32.68
C LEU A 14 15.90 -21.58 -31.40
N ALA A 15 17.18 -21.36 -31.09
CA ALA A 15 17.62 -20.70 -29.86
C ALA A 15 17.63 -19.16 -29.92
N SER A 16 17.37 -18.57 -31.10
CA SER A 16 17.56 -17.13 -31.37
C SER A 16 16.30 -16.27 -31.27
N VAL A 17 15.19 -16.80 -30.76
CA VAL A 17 13.93 -16.05 -30.57
C VAL A 17 13.63 -15.87 -29.08
N ALA A 18 14.59 -15.34 -28.32
CA ALA A 18 14.31 -14.87 -26.97
C ALA A 18 13.61 -13.50 -27.08
N PRO A 19 12.36 -13.34 -26.61
CA PRO A 19 11.78 -12.01 -26.47
C PRO A 19 12.67 -11.15 -25.57
N GLY A 20 13.23 -10.08 -26.15
CA GLY A 20 13.99 -9.10 -25.39
C GLY A 20 13.07 -8.33 -24.45
N GLN A 21 13.49 -8.14 -23.20
CA GLN A 21 12.75 -7.33 -22.24
C GLN A 21 12.80 -5.86 -22.67
N LYS A 22 11.64 -5.27 -22.98
CA LYS A 22 11.52 -3.83 -23.18
C LYS A 22 11.32 -3.16 -21.83
N VAL A 23 12.22 -2.26 -21.48
CA VAL A 23 12.09 -1.39 -20.30
C VAL A 23 11.78 0.01 -20.80
N THR A 24 10.65 0.56 -20.36
CA THR A 24 10.25 1.95 -20.62
C THR A 24 10.44 2.74 -19.33
N VAL A 25 11.00 3.94 -19.42
CA VAL A 25 11.25 4.82 -18.28
C VAL A 25 10.57 6.16 -18.56
N SER A 26 9.99 6.75 -17.53
CA SER A 26 9.43 8.10 -17.63
C SER A 26 10.54 9.13 -17.87
N GLU A 27 10.14 10.33 -18.28
CA GLU A 27 11.01 11.49 -18.10
C GLU A 27 11.30 11.71 -16.60
N PRO A 28 12.42 12.36 -16.24
CA PRO A 28 12.75 12.64 -14.85
C PRO A 28 11.65 13.46 -14.15
N ILE A 29 11.15 12.96 -13.03
CA ILE A 29 10.15 13.64 -12.20
C ILE A 29 10.86 14.28 -11.01
N SER A 30 10.65 15.58 -10.81
CA SER A 30 11.21 16.29 -9.64
C SER A 30 10.34 16.10 -8.41
N ILE A 31 10.78 15.22 -7.50
CA ILE A 31 10.15 14.96 -6.20
C ILE A 31 10.73 15.78 -5.04
N ARG A 32 11.56 16.80 -5.34
CA ARG A 32 12.33 17.55 -4.33
C ARG A 32 11.46 18.24 -3.27
N ASN A 33 10.25 18.64 -3.64
CA ASN A 33 9.33 19.35 -2.74
C ASN A 33 8.26 18.43 -2.14
N ASP A 34 8.37 17.12 -2.40
CA ASP A 34 7.42 16.14 -1.90
C ASP A 34 7.83 15.73 -0.49
N ILE A 35 6.85 15.65 0.40
CA ILE A 35 7.01 15.07 1.74
C ILE A 35 7.14 13.56 1.61
N ALA A 36 6.28 12.96 0.79
CA ALA A 36 6.24 11.54 0.50
C ALA A 36 5.63 11.29 -0.89
N PHE A 37 5.88 10.11 -1.44
CA PHE A 37 5.22 9.64 -2.65
C PHE A 37 5.03 8.12 -2.58
N ASP A 38 4.01 7.63 -3.26
CA ASP A 38 3.69 6.20 -3.37
C ASP A 38 3.38 5.84 -4.82
N LEU A 39 4.05 4.80 -5.34
CA LEU A 39 3.72 4.23 -6.63
C LEU A 39 2.55 3.25 -6.46
N ILE A 40 1.36 3.66 -6.91
CA ILE A 40 0.14 2.85 -6.82
C ILE A 40 0.24 1.62 -7.75
N GLY A 41 0.85 1.81 -8.92
CA GLY A 41 1.01 0.78 -9.95
C GLY A 41 0.09 1.01 -11.15
N ASP A 42 -0.03 -0.02 -11.99
CA ASP A 42 -0.90 -0.01 -13.17
C ASP A 42 -2.36 -0.21 -12.76
N LEU A 43 -3.20 0.76 -13.11
CA LEU A 43 -4.64 0.71 -13.01
C LEU A 43 -5.24 0.97 -14.39
N ARG A 44 -5.71 -0.11 -15.04
CA ARG A 44 -6.36 -0.07 -16.38
C ARG A 44 -5.49 0.57 -17.46
N GLY A 45 -4.19 0.25 -17.48
CA GLY A 45 -3.23 0.74 -18.48
C GLY A 45 -2.65 2.11 -18.15
N GLN A 46 -2.83 2.58 -16.90
CA GLN A 46 -2.27 3.83 -16.42
C GLN A 46 -1.45 3.58 -15.16
N PHE A 47 -0.18 3.96 -15.18
CA PHE A 47 0.67 3.92 -14.00
C PHE A 47 0.38 5.15 -13.14
N LEU A 48 -0.07 4.96 -11.91
CA LEU A 48 -0.43 6.06 -11.02
C LEU A 48 0.65 6.31 -9.96
N LEU A 49 0.93 7.60 -9.73
CA LEU A 49 1.82 8.10 -8.69
C LEU A 49 1.03 9.01 -7.76
N PHE A 50 0.95 8.65 -6.48
CA PHE A 50 0.44 9.52 -5.43
C PHE A 50 1.58 10.36 -4.86
N ARG A 51 1.35 11.65 -4.64
CA ARG A 51 2.33 12.60 -4.12
C ARG A 51 1.72 13.41 -2.99
N GLU A 52 2.42 13.41 -1.86
CA GLU A 52 2.15 14.31 -0.74
C GLU A 52 3.13 15.48 -0.83
N GLN A 53 2.60 16.68 -1.05
CA GLN A 53 3.35 17.92 -1.15
C GLN A 53 3.09 18.79 0.08
N VAL A 54 3.86 19.86 0.24
CA VAL A 54 3.71 20.79 1.38
C VAL A 54 2.34 21.46 1.41
N ASP A 55 1.77 21.72 0.23
CA ASP A 55 0.55 22.47 0.00
C ASP A 55 -0.66 21.60 -0.35
N GLY A 56 -0.50 20.29 -0.58
CA GLY A 56 -1.61 19.42 -0.92
C GLY A 56 -1.22 18.00 -1.33
N PHE A 57 -2.16 17.31 -1.96
CA PHE A 57 -1.99 15.95 -2.45
C PHE A 57 -2.31 15.90 -3.93
N GLU A 58 -1.52 15.17 -4.70
CA GLU A 58 -1.65 15.06 -6.15
C GLU A 58 -1.58 13.58 -6.56
N VAL A 59 -2.39 13.20 -7.54
CA VAL A 59 -2.24 11.93 -8.27
C VAL A 59 -1.91 12.25 -9.72
N GLN A 60 -0.86 11.59 -10.22
CA GLN A 60 -0.43 11.69 -11.60
C GLN A 60 -0.62 10.35 -12.30
N GLY A 61 -1.20 10.38 -13.50
CA GLY A 61 -1.36 9.20 -14.34
C GLY A 61 -0.42 9.23 -15.54
N PHE A 62 0.30 8.14 -15.75
CA PHE A 62 1.23 7.94 -16.86
C PHE A 62 0.69 6.87 -17.81
N ASP A 63 0.86 7.07 -19.12
CA ASP A 63 0.49 6.08 -20.13
C ASP A 63 1.48 4.90 -20.16
N GLU A 64 1.20 3.90 -21.01
CA GLU A 64 2.08 2.74 -21.25
C GLU A 64 3.49 3.13 -21.76
N GLN A 65 3.66 4.34 -22.28
CA GLN A 65 4.94 4.89 -22.70
C GLN A 65 5.62 5.70 -21.59
N MET A 66 5.08 5.65 -20.36
CA MET A 66 5.54 6.38 -19.18
C MET A 66 5.53 7.90 -19.35
N LYS A 67 4.64 8.43 -20.20
CA LYS A 67 4.42 9.87 -20.35
C LYS A 67 3.27 10.31 -19.47
N LEU A 68 3.45 11.46 -18.82
CA LEU A 68 2.41 12.08 -18.02
C LEU A 68 1.19 12.37 -18.91
N SER A 69 0.08 11.70 -18.61
CA SER A 69 -1.17 11.82 -19.33
C SER A 69 -2.11 12.81 -18.66
N TRP A 70 -2.16 12.80 -17.33
CA TRP A 70 -2.98 13.70 -16.54
C TRP A 70 -2.42 13.87 -15.13
N SER A 71 -2.84 14.94 -14.47
CA SER A 71 -2.63 15.16 -13.05
C SER A 71 -3.91 15.68 -12.41
N LYS A 72 -4.14 15.32 -11.14
CA LYS A 72 -5.31 15.72 -10.37
C LYS A 72 -4.98 15.93 -8.90
N GLU A 73 -5.42 17.05 -8.35
CA GLU A 73 -5.35 17.32 -6.92
C GLU A 73 -6.40 16.50 -6.15
N ILE A 74 -6.01 15.97 -4.99
CA ILE A 74 -6.90 15.26 -4.07
C ILE A 74 -7.20 16.14 -2.86
N ASP A 75 -8.47 16.50 -2.71
CA ASP A 75 -8.95 17.18 -1.51
C ASP A 75 -9.56 16.16 -0.52
N PHE A 76 -8.97 16.09 0.67
CA PHE A 76 -9.49 15.31 1.80
C PHE A 76 -10.51 16.08 2.66
N GLN A 77 -10.91 17.29 2.22
CA GLN A 77 -11.92 18.20 2.81
C GLN A 77 -11.66 18.62 4.27
N ARG A 78 -10.54 18.20 4.87
CA ARG A 78 -10.27 18.29 6.31
C ARG A 78 -8.87 18.83 6.55
N ARG A 79 -8.71 19.54 7.66
CA ARG A 79 -7.43 20.17 8.03
C ARG A 79 -6.37 19.08 8.28
N ARG A 80 -5.46 18.93 7.31
CA ARG A 80 -4.21 18.16 7.37
C ARG A 80 -4.41 16.68 7.71
N PRO A 81 -4.87 15.86 6.75
CA PRO A 81 -4.78 14.42 6.93
C PRO A 81 -3.30 14.02 7.04
N GLN A 82 -3.02 13.02 7.88
CA GLN A 82 -1.73 12.35 7.91
C GLN A 82 -1.88 11.02 7.17
N ILE A 83 -1.23 10.92 6.02
CA ILE A 83 -1.26 9.71 5.18
C ILE A 83 -0.50 8.60 5.89
N MET A 84 -1.07 7.39 5.86
CA MET A 84 -0.48 6.21 6.47
C MET A 84 -0.12 5.14 5.45
N SER A 85 -0.96 4.96 4.43
CA SER A 85 -0.75 3.94 3.41
C SER A 85 -1.54 4.29 2.17
N VAL A 86 -0.90 4.11 1.02
CA VAL A 86 -1.52 4.17 -0.30
C VAL A 86 -1.40 2.80 -0.94
N VAL A 87 -2.51 2.23 -1.39
CA VAL A 87 -2.57 0.86 -1.92
C VAL A 87 -3.38 0.83 -3.20
N GLY A 88 -2.80 0.32 -4.29
CA GLY A 88 -3.53 -0.03 -5.51
C GLY A 88 -3.91 -1.51 -5.54
N ASN A 89 -5.11 -1.82 -6.03
CA ASN A 89 -5.51 -3.17 -6.46
C ASN A 89 -5.88 -3.16 -7.96
N ASP A 90 -6.67 -4.12 -8.45
CA ASP A 90 -6.96 -4.25 -9.89
C ASP A 90 -7.81 -3.09 -10.45
N ASP A 91 -8.68 -2.50 -9.64
CA ASP A 91 -9.73 -1.58 -10.12
C ASP A 91 -9.70 -0.21 -9.44
N HIS A 92 -9.10 -0.11 -8.26
CA HIS A 92 -9.15 1.08 -7.42
C HIS A 92 -7.81 1.28 -6.72
N PHE A 93 -7.62 2.49 -6.20
CA PHE A 93 -6.61 2.73 -5.18
C PHE A 93 -7.23 3.29 -3.91
N PHE A 94 -6.54 3.07 -2.81
CA PHE A 94 -7.00 3.36 -1.47
C PHE A 94 -5.98 4.22 -0.76
N VAL A 95 -6.44 5.31 -0.15
CA VAL A 95 -5.59 6.16 0.69
C VAL A 95 -6.12 6.07 2.11
N THR A 96 -5.31 5.48 2.99
CA THR A 96 -5.60 5.38 4.41
C THR A 96 -4.88 6.49 5.15
N PHE A 97 -5.62 7.22 5.97
CA PHE A 97 -5.11 8.41 6.64
C PHE A 97 -5.83 8.62 7.97
N THR A 98 -5.17 9.39 8.84
CA THR A 98 -5.80 9.96 10.02
C THR A 98 -6.09 11.43 9.83
N HIS A 99 -7.12 11.95 10.49
CA HIS A 99 -7.32 13.40 10.57
C HIS A 99 -8.05 13.74 11.87
N LYS A 100 -7.92 14.99 12.30
CA LYS A 100 -8.65 15.48 13.48
C LYS A 100 -10.01 16.02 13.08
N GLU A 101 -11.05 15.54 13.75
CA GLU A 101 -12.42 16.01 13.61
C GLU A 101 -13.03 16.14 15.00
N SER A 102 -13.62 17.30 15.33
CA SER A 102 -14.30 17.54 16.62
C SER A 102 -13.49 17.17 17.88
N GLY A 103 -12.17 17.37 17.84
CA GLY A 103 -11.27 17.11 18.98
C GLY A 103 -10.80 15.65 19.12
N THR A 104 -11.27 14.75 18.25
CA THR A 104 -10.80 13.36 18.19
C THR A 104 -10.03 13.06 16.91
N THR A 105 -9.25 11.99 16.89
CA THR A 105 -8.50 11.53 15.72
C THR A 105 -9.23 10.36 15.08
N LEU A 106 -9.66 10.53 13.84
CA LEU A 106 -10.37 9.49 13.10
C LEU A 106 -9.44 8.80 12.10
N LEU A 107 -9.53 7.48 12.01
CA LEU A 107 -8.86 6.68 11.00
C LEU A 107 -9.84 6.31 9.89
N ARG A 108 -9.51 6.67 8.65
CA ARG A 108 -10.36 6.44 7.48
C ARG A 108 -9.53 5.92 6.30
N THR A 109 -10.21 5.29 5.37
CA THR A 109 -9.68 4.94 4.05
C THR A 109 -10.60 5.50 2.98
N HIS A 110 -10.06 6.31 2.07
CA HIS A 110 -10.75 6.71 0.85
C HIS A 110 -10.46 5.72 -0.27
N CYS A 111 -11.48 5.38 -1.04
CA CYS A 111 -11.40 4.57 -2.24
C CYS A 111 -11.55 5.48 -3.45
N PHE A 112 -10.63 5.38 -4.40
CA PHE A 112 -10.63 6.17 -5.62
C PHE A 112 -10.65 5.27 -6.86
N ASP A 113 -11.29 5.75 -7.91
CA ASP A 113 -11.20 5.13 -9.23
C ASP A 113 -9.85 5.45 -9.91
N PRO A 114 -9.51 4.83 -11.06
CA PRO A 114 -8.26 5.11 -11.76
C PRO A 114 -8.09 6.56 -12.21
N GLY A 115 -9.19 7.31 -12.36
CA GLY A 115 -9.18 8.75 -12.68
C GLY A 115 -9.09 9.65 -11.43
N ALA A 116 -8.71 9.08 -10.29
CA ALA A 116 -8.58 9.78 -9.01
C ALA A 116 -9.88 10.47 -8.56
N ASN A 117 -11.05 9.92 -8.89
CA ASN A 117 -12.34 10.35 -8.33
C ASN A 117 -12.64 9.54 -7.08
N LEU A 118 -13.08 10.22 -6.01
CA LEU A 118 -13.51 9.55 -4.79
C LEU A 118 -14.78 8.73 -5.06
N VAL A 119 -14.70 7.42 -4.80
CA VAL A 119 -15.79 6.46 -4.99
C VAL A 119 -16.47 6.16 -3.67
N ASP A 120 -15.69 5.96 -2.60
CA ASP A 120 -16.21 5.52 -1.30
C ASP A 120 -15.28 5.93 -0.15
N THR A 121 -15.79 5.87 1.09
CA THR A 121 -15.03 6.11 2.32
C THR A 121 -15.34 5.06 3.38
N ILE A 122 -14.31 4.34 3.81
CA ILE A 122 -14.36 3.41 4.92
C ILE A 122 -14.01 4.17 6.20
N ASN A 123 -14.95 4.23 7.15
CA ASN A 123 -14.66 4.69 8.51
C ASN A 123 -14.14 3.50 9.30
N ILE A 124 -12.86 3.50 9.66
CA ILE A 124 -12.22 2.35 10.32
C ILE A 124 -12.51 2.39 11.82
N THR A 125 -12.05 3.44 12.51
CA THR A 125 -12.26 3.60 13.96
C THR A 125 -12.01 5.04 14.41
N ASP A 126 -12.48 5.35 15.61
CA ASP A 126 -12.13 6.57 16.35
C ASP A 126 -10.97 6.26 17.30
N LEU A 127 -9.81 6.86 17.04
CA LEU A 127 -8.61 6.63 17.83
C LEU A 127 -8.59 7.45 19.13
N GLY A 128 -9.56 8.32 19.36
CA GLY A 128 -9.64 9.19 20.53
C GLY A 128 -8.68 10.39 20.48
N SER A 129 -8.76 11.22 21.53
CA SER A 129 -7.92 12.42 21.69
C SER A 129 -6.53 12.13 22.27
N ALA A 130 -6.38 11.05 23.05
CA ALA A 130 -5.17 10.74 23.82
C ALA A 130 -4.10 9.95 23.04
N TYR A 131 -4.44 9.41 21.86
CA TYR A 131 -3.59 8.45 21.15
C TYR A 131 -2.99 8.98 19.84
N PHE A 132 -3.07 10.28 19.59
CA PHE A 132 -2.56 10.91 18.37
C PHE A 132 -1.04 10.70 18.15
N ASN A 133 -0.26 10.54 19.23
CA ASN A 133 1.20 10.44 19.13
C ASN A 133 1.73 9.00 19.03
N ILE A 134 0.88 7.98 19.10
CA ILE A 134 1.33 6.59 18.98
C ILE A 134 1.32 6.23 17.49
N PRO A 135 2.48 5.88 16.90
CA PRO A 135 2.55 5.61 15.47
C PRO A 135 1.70 4.39 15.13
N LEU A 136 0.86 4.57 14.12
CA LEU A 136 0.19 3.46 13.45
C LEU A 136 1.15 2.86 12.41
N ARG A 137 1.05 1.55 12.24
CA ARG A 137 1.77 0.78 11.24
C ARG A 137 0.76 0.04 10.39
N SER A 138 1.12 -0.27 9.15
CA SER A 138 0.29 -1.05 8.24
C SER A 138 1.02 -2.29 7.73
N LEU A 139 0.23 -3.32 7.41
CA LEU A 139 0.65 -4.53 6.72
C LEU A 139 -0.37 -4.78 5.62
N LEU A 140 0.12 -5.20 4.46
CA LEU A 140 -0.70 -5.48 3.30
C LEU A 140 -0.63 -6.97 2.98
N SER A 141 -1.76 -7.59 2.67
CA SER A 141 -1.80 -8.96 2.17
C SER A 141 -1.13 -9.06 0.79
N GLU A 142 -0.72 -10.25 0.40
CA GLU A 142 -0.03 -10.49 -0.86
C GLU A 142 -0.89 -10.08 -2.08
N ASP A 143 -2.19 -10.34 -2.00
CA ASP A 143 -3.17 -9.96 -3.03
C ASP A 143 -3.62 -8.50 -2.96
N LYS A 144 -3.07 -7.73 -2.02
CA LYS A 144 -3.37 -6.32 -1.75
C LYS A 144 -4.83 -6.00 -1.42
N ASN A 145 -5.64 -7.00 -1.09
CA ASN A 145 -7.05 -6.78 -0.75
C ASN A 145 -7.28 -6.58 0.74
N ILE A 146 -6.34 -6.97 1.60
CA ILE A 146 -6.45 -6.80 3.05
C ILE A 146 -5.35 -5.87 3.58
N LEU A 147 -5.78 -4.81 4.24
CA LEU A 147 -4.92 -3.89 4.97
C LEU A 147 -5.12 -4.12 6.47
N VAL A 148 -4.07 -4.56 7.16
CA VAL A 148 -4.03 -4.55 8.63
C VAL A 148 -3.35 -3.28 9.09
N ILE A 149 -3.98 -2.59 10.03
CA ILE A 149 -3.44 -1.40 10.68
C ILE A 149 -3.30 -1.72 12.16
N TYR A 150 -2.16 -1.42 12.75
CA TYR A 150 -1.94 -1.69 14.16
C TYR A 150 -1.10 -0.62 14.84
N ARG A 151 -1.19 -0.58 16.17
CA ARG A 151 -0.32 0.21 17.04
C ARG A 151 -0.01 -0.57 18.30
N ILE A 152 1.18 -0.34 18.83
CA ILE A 152 1.62 -0.90 20.11
C ILE A 152 1.37 0.16 21.19
N LEU A 153 0.47 -0.17 22.10
CA LEU A 153 0.10 0.62 23.27
C LEU A 153 0.88 0.12 24.49
N ARG A 154 1.39 1.06 25.30
CA ARG A 154 2.01 0.76 26.61
C ARG A 154 3.05 -0.37 26.56
N GLN A 155 3.73 -0.52 25.42
CA GLN A 155 4.77 -1.53 25.16
C GLN A 155 4.34 -3.01 25.21
N LYS A 156 3.05 -3.32 25.37
CA LYS A 156 2.57 -4.72 25.53
C LYS A 156 1.20 -5.01 24.93
N GLU A 157 0.39 -3.99 24.73
CA GLU A 157 -0.94 -4.12 24.14
C GLU A 157 -0.87 -3.80 22.65
N ILE A 158 -1.39 -4.67 21.80
CA ILE A 158 -1.49 -4.43 20.36
C ILE A 158 -2.94 -4.15 20.05
N HIS A 159 -3.19 -2.95 19.55
CA HIS A 159 -4.48 -2.59 18.97
C HIS A 159 -4.36 -2.76 17.46
N ALA A 160 -5.10 -3.70 16.88
CA ALA A 160 -5.04 -4.03 15.47
C ALA A 160 -6.43 -4.07 14.84
N MET A 161 -6.50 -3.70 13.57
CA MET A 161 -7.71 -3.67 12.77
C MET A 161 -7.40 -4.22 11.38
N ALA A 162 -8.25 -5.10 10.85
CA ALA A 162 -8.16 -5.54 9.46
C ALA A 162 -9.28 -4.92 8.64
N VAL A 163 -8.93 -4.44 7.45
CA VAL A 163 -9.84 -3.83 6.49
C VAL A 163 -9.75 -4.59 5.19
N ASN A 164 -10.89 -5.07 4.69
CA ASN A 164 -10.99 -5.61 3.35
C ASN A 164 -11.26 -4.45 2.37
N LEU A 165 -10.26 -4.13 1.55
CA LEU A 165 -10.29 -3.04 0.57
C LEU A 165 -11.22 -3.36 -0.60
N ARG A 166 -11.33 -4.63 -1.01
CA ARG A 166 -12.22 -5.07 -2.10
C ARG A 166 -13.70 -4.97 -1.70
N GLU A 167 -14.03 -5.45 -0.51
CA GLU A 167 -15.39 -5.40 0.05
C GLU A 167 -15.71 -4.05 0.73
N ARG A 168 -14.69 -3.18 0.86
CA ARG A 168 -14.77 -1.85 1.48
C ARG A 168 -15.38 -1.87 2.88
N ARG A 169 -14.91 -2.78 3.73
CA ARG A 169 -15.39 -2.90 5.11
C ARG A 169 -14.29 -3.30 6.07
N VAL A 170 -14.47 -2.94 7.34
CA VAL A 170 -13.69 -3.48 8.45
C VAL A 170 -14.08 -4.94 8.65
N LEU A 171 -13.07 -5.83 8.74
CA LEU A 171 -13.27 -7.24 9.05
C LEU A 171 -13.36 -7.45 10.56
N TRP A 172 -12.41 -6.86 11.30
CA TRP A 172 -12.33 -6.94 12.75
C TRP A 172 -11.47 -5.80 13.30
N GLU A 173 -11.67 -5.50 14.57
CA GLU A 173 -10.85 -4.63 15.43
C GLU A 173 -10.65 -5.37 16.75
N THR A 174 -9.42 -5.47 17.21
CA THR A 174 -9.08 -6.21 18.43
C THR A 174 -7.96 -5.52 19.21
N LEU A 175 -8.04 -5.65 20.53
CA LEU A 175 -7.00 -5.28 21.47
C LEU A 175 -6.56 -6.56 22.20
N PHE A 176 -5.29 -6.91 22.08
CA PHE A 176 -4.75 -8.08 22.78
C PHE A 176 -3.38 -7.76 23.38
N ALA A 177 -3.08 -8.45 24.48
CA ALA A 177 -1.83 -8.31 25.23
C ALA A 177 -1.32 -9.72 25.56
N PRO A 178 -0.38 -10.27 24.78
CA PRO A 178 0.21 -11.57 25.08
C PRO A 178 0.93 -11.52 26.44
N GLU A 179 0.69 -12.51 27.29
CA GLU A 179 1.16 -12.51 28.68
C GLU A 179 2.69 -12.50 28.80
N ASP A 180 3.41 -13.17 27.88
CA ASP A 180 4.86 -13.37 27.92
C ASP A 180 5.65 -12.53 26.90
N MET A 181 5.04 -11.52 26.27
CA MET A 181 5.69 -10.78 25.18
C MET A 181 6.33 -9.48 25.67
N VAL A 182 7.65 -9.36 25.49
CA VAL A 182 8.37 -8.09 25.65
C VAL A 182 8.76 -7.59 24.26
N LEU A 183 7.85 -6.84 23.62
CA LEU A 183 8.00 -6.34 22.24
C LEU A 183 9.31 -5.58 21.95
N GLN A 184 10.00 -5.08 22.97
CA GLN A 184 11.28 -4.39 22.84
C GLN A 184 12.51 -5.31 22.80
N ARG A 185 12.38 -6.54 23.31
CA ARG A 185 13.45 -7.54 23.40
C ARG A 185 13.30 -8.65 22.37
N ASP A 186 12.06 -9.02 22.08
CA ASP A 186 11.76 -10.11 21.15
C ASP A 186 11.75 -9.56 19.72
N TYR A 187 12.59 -10.12 18.84
CA TYR A 187 12.44 -9.91 17.41
C TYR A 187 11.06 -10.41 17.01
N SER A 188 10.21 -9.49 16.55
CA SER A 188 8.82 -9.77 16.21
C SER A 188 8.55 -9.41 14.75
N TYR A 189 8.06 -10.39 13.99
CA TYR A 189 7.56 -10.17 12.63
C TYR A 189 6.05 -10.28 12.63
N PHE A 190 5.41 -9.33 11.97
CA PHE A 190 3.97 -9.30 11.80
C PHE A 190 3.67 -9.63 10.34
N LEU A 191 2.76 -10.57 10.10
CA LEU A 191 2.35 -10.98 8.75
C LEU A 191 0.83 -11.00 8.67
N VAL A 192 0.29 -10.75 7.49
CA VAL A 192 -1.14 -10.85 7.21
C VAL A 192 -1.36 -11.73 6.01
N ASP A 193 -2.32 -12.64 6.08
CA ASP A 193 -2.74 -13.46 4.95
C ASP A 193 -3.90 -12.81 4.15
N ASN A 194 -4.25 -13.39 3.01
CA ASN A 194 -5.34 -12.89 2.16
C ASN A 194 -6.74 -13.08 2.79
N SER A 195 -6.85 -13.78 3.93
CA SER A 195 -8.11 -13.89 4.69
C SER A 195 -8.21 -12.84 5.80
N GLY A 196 -7.16 -12.03 6.00
CA GLY A 196 -7.07 -11.04 7.05
C GLY A 196 -6.75 -11.59 8.43
N ASN A 197 -6.14 -12.78 8.51
CA ASN A 197 -5.55 -13.27 9.74
C ASN A 197 -4.20 -12.57 9.96
N LEU A 198 -4.00 -12.05 11.17
CA LEU A 198 -2.75 -11.42 11.58
C LEU A 198 -1.91 -12.42 12.39
N PHE A 199 -0.69 -12.68 11.92
CA PHE A 199 0.27 -13.56 12.55
C PHE A 199 1.40 -12.78 13.19
N PHE A 200 1.82 -13.26 14.35
CA PHE A 200 2.93 -12.73 15.14
C PHE A 200 3.96 -13.83 15.28
N ILE A 201 5.12 -13.63 14.67
CA ILE A 201 6.25 -14.54 14.82
C ILE A 201 7.16 -13.93 15.87
N LEU A 202 7.35 -14.67 16.97
CA LEU A 202 8.21 -14.28 18.08
C LEU A 202 9.42 -15.20 18.11
N GLU A 203 10.61 -14.62 18.11
CA GLU A 203 11.84 -15.35 18.41
C GLU A 203 12.19 -15.13 19.89
N LYS A 204 12.22 -16.22 20.65
CA LYS A 204 12.62 -16.20 22.05
C LYS A 204 14.03 -16.77 22.16
N GLU A 205 14.99 -15.93 22.54
CA GLU A 205 16.28 -16.43 23.01
C GLU A 205 16.05 -17.21 24.30
N ASN A 206 16.35 -18.52 24.28
CA ASN A 206 16.32 -19.39 25.46
C ASN A 206 17.67 -19.38 26.17
#